data_AF-A0A1L0ERV2-F1
#
_entry.id   AF-A0A1L0ERV2-F1
#
_cell.length_a   1.000
_cell.length_b   1.000
_cell.length_c   1.000
_cell.angle_alpha   90.00
_cell.angle_beta   90.00
_cell.angle_gamma   90.00
#
_symmetry.space_group_name_H-M   'P 1'
#
loop_
_entity.id
_entity.type
_entity.pdbx_description
1 polymer ?
#
loop_
_entity_poly.entity_id
_entity_poly.type
_entity_poly.pdbx_seq_one_letter_code
_entity_poly.pdbx_strand_id
1 'polypeptide(L)' 'MNVNEVSGLKPKELVQSTKDPDGSTDYGNIEILNVLEGSFLLVGDFGSVNIQGGELLFEVYT' A
#
# COMPACT_ATOMS: atom_id res chain seq x y z
N MET A 1 6.22 13.82 9.14
CA MET A 1 6.27 14.65 7.90
C MET A 1 4.94 14.55 7.14
N ASN A 2 4.60 15.48 6.25
CA ASN A 2 3.34 15.41 5.48
C ASN A 2 3.50 14.58 4.20
N VAL A 3 2.46 13.83 3.83
CA VAL A 3 2.33 13.22 2.51
C VAL A 3 1.98 14.31 1.51
N ASN A 4 2.76 14.42 0.44
CA ASN A 4 2.55 15.43 -0.60
C ASN A 4 1.61 14.92 -1.70
N GLU A 5 1.81 13.67 -2.13
CA GLU A 5 1.04 13.05 -3.21
C GLU A 5 0.98 11.53 -3.02
N VAL A 6 -0.16 10.94 -3.36
CA VAL A 6 -0.35 9.48 -3.49
C VAL A 6 -1.01 9.21 -4.83
N SER A 7 -0.43 8.32 -5.62
CA SER A 7 -0.95 7.93 -6.94
C SER A 7 -0.78 6.44 -7.19
N GLY A 8 -1.55 5.87 -8.13
CA GLY A 8 -1.37 4.48 -8.58
C GLY A 8 -2.19 3.42 -7.84
N LEU A 9 -3.04 3.82 -6.89
CA LEU A 9 -4.08 2.96 -6.33
C LEU A 9 -5.14 2.63 -7.38
N LYS A 10 -5.56 1.37 -7.43
CA LYS A 10 -6.77 0.99 -8.18
C LYS A 10 -8.03 1.50 -7.47
N PRO A 11 -9.12 1.77 -8.21
CA PRO A 11 -10.44 1.95 -7.61
C PRO A 11 -10.79 0.76 -6.71
N LYS A 12 -11.35 1.05 -5.53
CA LYS A 12 -11.60 0.06 -4.47
C LYS A 12 -12.47 -1.11 -4.96
N GLU A 13 -13.37 -0.83 -5.89
CA GLU A 13 -14.34 -1.76 -6.48
C GLU A 13 -13.68 -2.74 -7.46
N LEU A 14 -12.47 -2.40 -7.92
CA LEU A 14 -11.68 -3.20 -8.87
C LEU A 14 -10.56 -3.99 -8.19
N VAL A 15 -10.32 -3.77 -6.88
CA VAL A 15 -9.38 -4.55 -6.10
C VAL A 15 -10.10 -5.80 -5.59
N GLN A 16 -9.54 -6.98 -5.84
CA GLN A 16 -10.03 -8.20 -5.23
C GLN A 16 -9.72 -8.14 -3.73
N SER A 17 -10.77 -8.11 -2.92
CA SER A 17 -10.64 -8.13 -1.46
C SER A 17 -11.04 -9.47 -0.89
N THR A 18 -10.40 -9.81 0.22
CA THR A 18 -10.61 -11.01 1.02
C THR A 18 -11.08 -10.59 2.42
N LYS A 19 -11.30 -11.58 3.28
CA LYS A 19 -11.60 -11.38 4.69
C LYS A 19 -10.51 -12.00 5.54
N ASP A 20 -9.95 -11.21 6.44
CA ASP A 20 -9.06 -11.70 7.49
C ASP A 20 -9.83 -12.61 8.47
N PRO A 21 -9.13 -13.45 9.26
CA PRO A 21 -9.76 -14.30 10.27
C PRO A 21 -10.62 -13.56 11.31
N ASP A 22 -10.33 -12.28 11.55
CA ASP A 22 -11.10 -11.41 12.45
C ASP A 22 -12.30 -10.71 11.74
N GLY A 23 -12.50 -10.93 10.45
CA GLY A 23 -13.56 -10.35 9.62
C GLY A 23 -13.22 -8.99 8.99
N SER A 24 -12.01 -8.48 9.23
CA SER A 24 -11.44 -7.31 8.54
C SER A 24 -11.43 -7.52 7.02
N THR A 25 -11.51 -6.42 6.26
CA THR A 25 -11.41 -6.49 4.79
C THR A 25 -9.96 -6.31 4.41
N ASP A 26 -9.39 -7.36 3.83
CA ASP A 26 -8.04 -7.37 3.31
C ASP A 26 -8.06 -7.00 1.83
N TYR A 27 -7.16 -6.10 1.43
CA TYR A 27 -6.99 -5.64 0.04
C TYR A 27 -5.74 -6.23 -0.62
N GLY A 28 -5.21 -7.29 -0.01
CA GLY A 28 -4.09 -8.07 -0.50
C GLY A 28 -2.76 -7.59 0.06
N ASN A 29 -1.70 -8.25 -0.42
CA ASN A 29 -0.39 -8.15 0.18
C ASN A 29 0.51 -7.15 -0.55
N ILE A 30 1.48 -6.60 0.18
CA ILE A 30 2.58 -5.85 -0.42
C ILE A 30 3.57 -6.88 -0.97
N GLU A 31 3.82 -6.82 -2.28
CA GLU A 31 4.80 -7.65 -2.97
C GLU A 31 6.16 -6.95 -3.05
N ILE A 32 6.16 -5.63 -3.28
CA ILE A 32 7.37 -4.81 -3.42
C ILE A 32 7.22 -3.56 -2.56
N LEU A 33 8.27 -3.26 -1.78
CA LEU A 33 8.47 -1.97 -1.13
C LEU A 33 9.86 -1.45 -1.48
N ASN A 34 9.91 -0.35 -2.24
CA ASN A 34 11.15 0.37 -2.53
C ASN A 34 11.13 1.75 -1.86
N VAL A 35 12.12 2.01 -1.02
CA VAL A 35 12.37 3.34 -0.47
C VAL A 35 13.25 4.10 -1.46
N LEU A 36 12.74 5.21 -1.97
CA LEU A 36 13.42 6.08 -2.93
C LEU A 36 13.74 7.42 -2.26
N GLU A 37 14.55 8.25 -2.92
CA GLU A 37 14.83 9.59 -2.42
C GLU A 37 13.53 10.41 -2.35
N GLY A 38 13.08 10.71 -1.12
CA GLY A 38 11.87 11.50 -0.87
C GLY A 38 10.54 10.83 -1.25
N SER A 39 10.54 9.54 -1.59
CA SER A 39 9.33 8.83 -2.00
C SER A 39 9.37 7.33 -1.70
N PHE A 40 8.22 6.68 -1.83
CA PHE A 40 8.07 5.24 -1.65
C PHE A 40 7.27 4.65 -2.82
N LEU A 41 7.76 3.54 -3.36
CA LEU A 41 7.01 2.73 -4.33
C LEU A 41 6.56 1.44 -3.64
N LEU A 42 5.25 1.22 -3.61
CA LEU A 42 4.63 -0.02 -3.16
C LEU A 42 3.96 -0.71 -4.36
N VAL A 43 4.16 -2.02 -4.50
CA VAL A 43 3.43 -2.82 -5.50
C VAL A 43 2.74 -3.96 -4.76
N GLY A 44 1.49 -4.19 -5.09
CA GLY A 44 0.70 -5.30 -4.58
C GLY A 44 -0.64 -5.43 -5.30
N ASP A 45 -1.54 -6.22 -4.72
CA ASP A 45 -2.87 -6.48 -5.27
C ASP A 45 -3.69 -5.20 -5.52
N PHE A 46 -3.50 -4.21 -4.65
CA PHE A 46 -4.12 -2.89 -4.66
C PHE A 46 -3.58 -1.93 -5.75
N GLY A 47 -2.48 -2.30 -6.44
CA GLY A 47 -1.87 -1.49 -7.51
C GLY A 47 -0.39 -1.19 -7.29
N SER A 48 0.14 -0.28 -8.11
CA SER A 48 1.52 0.20 -8.04
C SER A 48 1.49 1.65 -7.54
N VAL A 49 1.64 1.82 -6.24
CA VAL A 49 1.43 3.07 -5.52
C VAL A 49 2.74 3.83 -5.37
N ASN A 50 2.76 5.08 -5.81
CA ASN A 50 3.85 6.01 -5.52
C ASN A 50 3.38 7.02 -4.46
N ILE A 51 4.15 7.13 -3.39
CA ILE A 51 3.90 8.06 -2.27
C ILE A 51 5.06 9.04 -2.22
N GLN A 52 4.80 10.34 -2.39
CA GLN A 52 5.80 11.40 -2.26
C GLN A 52 5.76 12.03 -0.87
N GLY A 53 6.91 12.11 -0.20
CA GLY A 53 7.01 12.58 1.18
C GLY A 53 6.39 11.62 2.20
N GLY A 54 6.12 12.13 3.39
CA GLY A 54 5.55 11.34 4.50
C GLY A 54 6.54 10.36 5.14
N GLU A 55 5.99 9.49 5.98
CA GLU A 55 6.68 8.40 6.67
C GLU A 55 5.83 7.13 6.50
N LEU A 56 6.46 5.99 6.19
CA LEU A 56 5.79 4.68 6.18
C LEU A 56 6.16 3.92 7.45
N LEU A 57 5.15 3.46 8.17
CA LEU A 57 5.31 2.55 9.30
C LEU A 57 4.59 1.24 8.95
N PHE A 58 5.29 0.13 9.10
CA PHE A 58 4.74 -1.21 8.91
C PHE A 58 5.22 -2.14 10.03
N GLU A 59 4.36 -3.09 10.38
CA GLU A 59 4.69 -4.19 11.28
C GLU A 59 4.76 -5.46 10.45
N VAL A 60 5.88 -6.19 10.54
CA VAL A 60 6.06 -7.45 9.84
C VAL A 60 5.70 -8.58 10.79
N TYR A 61 4.70 -9.36 10.41
CA TYR A 61 4.32 -10.59 11.08
C TYR A 61 4.86 -11.77 10.26
N THR A 62 5.69 -12.62 10.88
CA THR A 62 6.29 -13.82 10.26
C THR A 62 5.75 -15.09 10.87
#